data_AF-A0A2V1DFN3-F1
#
_entry.id   AF-A0A2V1DFN3-F1
#
_cell.length_a   1.000
_cell.length_b   1.000
_cell.length_c   1.000
_cell.angle_alpha   90.00
_cell.angle_beta   90.00
_cell.angle_gamma   90.00
#
_symmetry.space_group_name_H-M   'P 1'
#
loop_
_entity.id
_entity.type
_entity.pdbx_description
1 polymer ?
#
loop_
_entity_poly.entity_id
_entity_poly.type
_entity_poly.pdbx_seq_one_letter_code
_entity_poly.pdbx_strand_id
1 'polypeptide(L)'
;MQLTRSEIYIFTFLVFNKLVRLRNHRVSMMSVSRKEFPEVESIVQSLSAQRLERARDELKASGKTTDAAVNQLLRNLSLYGFRQPMSRELRLGMRRKIKSLIVREGIPAIWFTLNPNDITNPVKLRLAAYRTREPEEAEAFLTSLDASFKRVRLAISDPLSSALFFHREISMFFKHYVRIGEPSVFGRISQYFGAVETNERGALHLHGLLWLHGNMCLSSSLEDVEDEGSRAYRDRILKYVDSVFTERSTKRRISAQAQHKYTRTAPRV
;
A
#
# COMPACT_ATOMS: atom_id res chain seq x y z
N MET A 1 5.05 36.70 18.36
CA MET A 1 4.63 35.57 19.22
C MET A 1 5.04 34.29 18.50
N GLN A 2 6.17 33.67 18.89
CA GLN A 2 6.64 32.43 18.30
C GLN A 2 5.89 31.27 18.95
N LEU A 3 5.05 30.57 18.18
CA LEU A 3 4.42 29.33 18.61
C LEU A 3 5.52 28.27 18.84
N THR A 4 5.49 27.61 19.99
CA THR A 4 6.39 26.52 20.33
C THR A 4 6.12 25.30 19.45
N ARG A 5 7.13 24.45 19.22
CA ARG A 5 7.04 23.30 18.30
C ARG A 5 5.89 22.33 18.62
N SER A 6 5.56 22.15 19.89
CA SER A 6 4.39 21.37 20.33
C SER A 6 3.08 21.99 19.84
N GLU A 7 2.96 23.31 19.89
CA GLU A 7 1.75 24.03 19.47
C GLU A 7 1.50 23.91 17.97
N ILE A 8 2.55 23.87 17.13
CA ILE A 8 2.40 23.70 15.67
C ILE A 8 1.91 22.29 15.31
N TYR A 9 2.43 21.24 15.95
CA TYR A 9 1.97 19.87 15.70
C TYR A 9 0.55 19.64 16.24
N ILE A 10 0.27 20.16 17.44
CA ILE A 10 -1.07 20.14 18.02
C ILE A 10 -2.05 20.90 17.11
N PHE A 11 -1.67 22.08 16.62
CA PHE A 11 -2.49 22.85 15.70
C PHE A 11 -2.72 22.12 14.37
N THR A 12 -1.67 21.55 13.75
CA THR A 12 -1.79 20.81 12.49
C THR A 12 -2.66 19.56 12.66
N PHE A 13 -2.50 18.83 13.77
CA PHE A 13 -3.33 17.69 14.12
C PHE A 13 -4.78 18.11 14.41
N LEU A 14 -5.00 19.23 15.09
CA LEU A 14 -6.33 19.79 15.34
C LEU A 14 -7.01 20.22 14.05
N VAL A 15 -6.29 20.90 13.15
CA VAL A 15 -6.77 21.30 11.82
C VAL A 15 -7.09 20.06 10.99
N PHE A 16 -6.19 19.07 10.94
CA PHE A 16 -6.46 17.80 10.26
C PHE A 16 -7.70 17.11 10.82
N ASN A 17 -7.82 16.98 12.13
CA ASN A 17 -9.01 16.40 12.76
C ASN A 17 -10.26 17.21 12.49
N LYS A 18 -10.19 18.54 12.50
CA LYS A 18 -11.32 19.41 12.19
C LYS A 18 -11.73 19.23 10.73
N LEU A 19 -10.78 19.14 9.79
CA LEU A 19 -11.04 18.89 8.37
C LEU A 19 -11.64 17.50 8.13
N VAL A 20 -11.11 16.46 8.78
CA VAL A 20 -11.69 15.11 8.73
C VAL A 20 -13.10 15.12 9.31
N ARG A 21 -13.30 15.69 10.51
CA ARG A 21 -14.63 15.81 11.13
C ARG A 21 -15.60 16.63 10.28
N LEU A 22 -15.17 17.73 9.67
CA LEU A 22 -16.00 18.55 8.77
C LEU A 22 -16.36 17.79 7.49
N ARG A 23 -15.41 17.08 6.90
CA ARG A 23 -15.66 16.23 5.72
C ARG A 23 -16.63 15.11 6.05
N ASN A 24 -16.47 14.49 7.22
CA ASN A 24 -17.36 13.45 7.71
C ASN A 24 -18.74 14.00 7.99
N HIS A 25 -18.83 15.12 8.72
CA HIS A 25 -20.08 15.80 9.03
C HIS A 25 -20.86 16.20 7.76
N ARG A 26 -20.20 16.84 6.79
CA ARG A 26 -20.84 17.21 5.51
C ARG A 26 -21.36 15.99 4.74
N VAL A 27 -20.65 14.87 4.83
CA VAL A 27 -21.02 13.62 4.16
C VAL A 27 -22.04 12.80 4.95
N SER A 28 -22.18 13.02 6.26
CA SER A 28 -23.16 12.38 7.17
C SER A 28 -24.46 13.17 7.32
N MET A 29 -24.47 14.47 7.01
CA MET A 29 -25.66 15.34 7.08
C MET A 29 -26.65 15.12 5.92
N MET A 30 -26.24 14.45 4.83
CA MET A 30 -27.09 14.22 3.65
C MET A 30 -27.60 12.77 3.55
N SER A 31 -27.65 12.05 4.68
CA SER A 31 -27.24 10.63 4.70
C SER A 31 -28.21 9.69 5.40
N VAL A 32 -29.26 10.24 5.97
CA VAL A 32 -30.41 9.47 6.41
C VAL A 32 -31.59 10.08 5.68
N SER A 33 -32.37 9.26 4.99
CA SER A 33 -33.59 9.77 4.38
C SER A 33 -34.44 10.41 5.48
N ARG A 34 -35.19 11.49 5.18
CA ARG A 34 -36.06 12.12 6.20
C ARG A 34 -36.99 11.11 6.87
N LYS A 35 -37.34 10.04 6.17
CA LYS A 35 -38.18 8.93 6.66
C LYS A 35 -37.47 8.07 7.72
N GLU A 36 -36.18 7.80 7.57
CA GLU A 36 -35.41 6.93 8.47
C GLU A 36 -34.79 7.70 9.65
N PHE A 37 -34.78 9.04 9.60
CA PHE A 37 -34.14 9.87 10.64
C PHE A 37 -34.68 9.61 12.06
N PRO A 38 -36.00 9.53 12.31
CA PRO A 38 -36.52 9.29 13.66
C PRO A 38 -36.09 7.93 14.24
N GLU A 39 -36.01 6.91 13.38
CA GLU A 39 -35.59 5.56 13.78
C GLU A 39 -34.09 5.55 14.16
N VAL A 40 -33.24 6.18 13.34
CA VAL A 40 -31.81 6.31 13.63
C VAL A 40 -31.57 7.13 14.90
N GLU A 41 -32.31 8.23 15.09
CA GLU A 41 -32.23 9.05 16.31
C GLU A 41 -32.60 8.24 17.56
N SER A 42 -33.72 7.51 17.51
CA SER A 42 -34.15 6.64 18.61
C SER A 42 -33.10 5.56 18.94
N ILE A 43 -32.53 4.94 17.91
CA ILE A 43 -31.44 3.97 18.08
C ILE A 43 -30.25 4.61 18.78
N VAL A 44 -29.78 5.77 18.30
CA VAL A 44 -28.62 6.46 18.89
C VAL A 44 -28.87 6.83 20.35
N GLN A 45 -30.06 7.33 20.69
CA GLN A 45 -30.44 7.66 22.07
C GLN A 45 -30.51 6.42 22.97
N SER A 46 -30.86 5.25 22.41
CA SER A 46 -30.95 3.98 23.15
C SER A 46 -29.58 3.30 23.40
N LEU A 47 -28.49 3.80 22.82
CA LEU A 47 -27.17 3.20 22.96
C LEU A 47 -26.52 3.58 24.29
N SER A 48 -26.23 2.58 25.11
CA SER A 48 -25.40 2.74 26.31
C SER A 48 -23.96 2.29 26.08
N ALA A 49 -23.03 2.79 26.90
CA ALA A 49 -21.62 2.39 26.86
C ALA A 49 -21.45 0.86 26.98
N GLN A 50 -22.14 0.23 27.92
CA GLN A 50 -22.10 -1.22 28.14
C GLN A 50 -22.60 -2.03 26.93
N ARG A 51 -23.63 -1.53 26.24
CA ARG A 51 -24.15 -2.15 25.02
C ARG A 51 -23.12 -2.09 23.89
N LEU A 52 -22.48 -0.94 23.72
CA LEU A 52 -21.39 -0.75 22.74
C LEU A 52 -20.15 -1.59 23.06
N GLU A 53 -19.79 -1.74 24.33
CA GLU A 53 -18.67 -2.58 24.75
C GLU A 53 -18.91 -4.06 24.43
N ARG A 54 -20.12 -4.57 24.73
CA ARG A 54 -20.50 -5.93 24.35
C ARG A 54 -20.45 -6.13 22.84
N ALA A 55 -21.03 -5.22 22.07
CA ALA A 55 -21.00 -5.29 20.61
C ALA A 55 -19.56 -5.23 20.05
N ARG A 56 -18.68 -4.42 20.65
CA ARG A 56 -17.25 -4.36 20.31
C ARG A 56 -16.58 -5.72 20.52
N ASP A 57 -16.84 -6.37 21.65
CA ASP A 57 -16.18 -7.63 22.00
C ASP A 57 -16.68 -8.78 21.11
N GLU A 58 -17.97 -8.82 20.80
CA GLU A 58 -18.55 -9.74 19.80
C GLU A 58 -17.92 -9.54 18.41
N LEU A 59 -17.81 -8.29 17.96
CA LEU A 59 -17.20 -7.94 16.67
C LEU A 59 -15.72 -8.32 16.60
N LYS A 60 -14.96 -8.17 17.70
CA LYS A 60 -13.57 -8.60 17.77
C LYS A 60 -13.43 -10.12 17.70
N ALA A 61 -14.31 -10.86 18.37
CA ALA A 61 -14.26 -12.32 18.43
C ALA A 61 -14.73 -12.98 17.13
N SER A 62 -15.79 -12.46 16.51
CA SER A 62 -16.51 -13.14 15.41
C SER A 62 -16.67 -12.32 14.12
N GLY A 63 -16.33 -11.03 14.16
CA GLY A 63 -16.61 -10.09 13.06
C GLY A 63 -18.09 -9.72 12.90
N LYS A 64 -18.97 -10.19 13.79
CA LYS A 64 -20.41 -9.91 13.80
C LYS A 64 -20.86 -9.51 15.20
N THR A 65 -21.97 -8.78 15.31
CA THR A 65 -22.66 -8.55 16.58
C THR A 65 -24.09 -9.04 16.50
N THR A 66 -24.62 -9.53 17.62
CA THR A 66 -26.03 -9.92 17.74
C THR A 66 -26.95 -8.71 17.90
N ASP A 67 -26.39 -7.54 18.19
CA ASP A 67 -27.13 -6.31 18.41
C ASP A 67 -27.68 -5.72 17.09
N ALA A 68 -29.00 -5.83 16.89
CA ALA A 68 -29.67 -5.36 15.69
C ALA A 68 -29.52 -3.85 15.46
N ALA A 69 -29.52 -3.05 16.52
CA ALA A 69 -29.43 -1.60 16.42
C ALA A 69 -28.01 -1.15 16.06
N VAL A 70 -26.99 -1.79 16.66
CA VAL A 70 -25.59 -1.57 16.28
C VAL A 70 -25.37 -2.02 14.83
N ASN A 71 -25.91 -3.16 14.41
CA ASN A 71 -25.84 -3.61 13.02
C ASN A 71 -26.50 -2.63 12.05
N GLN A 72 -27.64 -2.05 12.41
CA GLN A 72 -28.33 -1.04 11.60
C GLN A 72 -27.48 0.23 11.44
N LEU A 73 -26.87 0.72 12.53
CA LEU A 73 -25.95 1.85 12.44
C LEU A 73 -24.71 1.53 11.60
N LEU A 74 -24.13 0.34 11.73
CA LEU A 74 -22.99 -0.10 10.92
C LEU A 74 -23.35 -0.17 9.43
N ARG A 75 -24.56 -0.65 9.09
CA ARG A 75 -25.07 -0.61 7.71
C ARG A 75 -25.17 0.82 7.19
N ASN A 76 -25.74 1.72 7.98
CA ASN A 76 -25.86 3.13 7.61
C ASN A 76 -24.46 3.77 7.43
N LEU A 77 -23.50 3.46 8.29
CA LEU A 77 -22.11 3.93 8.16
C LEU A 77 -21.41 3.37 6.91
N SER A 78 -21.67 2.11 6.55
CA SER A 78 -21.06 1.45 5.39
C SER A 78 -21.47 2.09 4.04
N LEU A 79 -22.59 2.80 3.98
CA LEU A 79 -22.96 3.57 2.79
C LEU A 79 -21.95 4.70 2.49
N TYR A 80 -21.24 5.20 3.51
CA TYR A 80 -20.38 6.37 3.41
C TYR A 80 -18.91 6.07 3.58
N GLY A 81 -18.57 4.87 4.05
CA GLY A 81 -17.20 4.46 4.29
C GLY A 81 -16.31 4.72 3.07
N PHE A 82 -16.81 4.64 1.83
CA PHE A 82 -15.98 4.84 0.63
C PHE A 82 -15.31 6.22 0.53
N ARG A 83 -15.84 7.25 1.22
CA ARG A 83 -15.23 8.59 1.27
C ARG A 83 -14.28 8.78 2.45
N GLN A 84 -14.27 7.82 3.38
CA GLN A 84 -13.34 7.77 4.50
C GLN A 84 -12.02 7.16 4.03
N PRO A 85 -10.89 7.88 4.13
CA PRO A 85 -9.58 7.30 3.89
C PRO A 85 -9.39 6.04 4.74
N MET A 86 -8.79 5.01 4.15
CA MET A 86 -8.46 3.73 4.82
C MET A 86 -9.66 2.93 5.35
N SER A 87 -10.89 3.26 4.96
CA SER A 87 -12.06 2.46 5.33
C SER A 87 -12.12 1.12 4.61
N ARG A 88 -12.97 0.22 5.13
CA ARG A 88 -13.27 -1.06 4.49
C ARG A 88 -13.89 -0.86 3.12
N GLU A 89 -14.81 0.09 3.00
CA GLU A 89 -15.57 0.38 1.79
C GLU A 89 -14.67 0.96 0.69
N LEU A 90 -13.69 1.80 1.06
CA LEU A 90 -12.69 2.30 0.12
C LEU A 90 -11.86 1.14 -0.44
N ARG A 91 -11.42 0.20 0.41
CA ARG A 91 -10.73 -1.03 -0.04
C ARG A 91 -11.59 -1.88 -0.97
N LEU A 92 -12.88 -2.03 -0.67
CA LEU A 92 -13.83 -2.72 -1.57
C LEU A 92 -13.97 -1.99 -2.92
N GLY A 93 -14.01 -0.66 -2.91
CA GLY A 93 -14.01 0.17 -4.12
C GLY A 93 -12.74 -0.02 -4.95
N MET A 94 -11.56 -0.01 -4.32
CA MET A 94 -10.28 -0.31 -4.96
C MET A 94 -10.29 -1.70 -5.61
N ARG A 95 -10.78 -2.72 -4.89
CA ARG A 95 -10.92 -4.09 -5.43
C ARG A 95 -11.82 -4.15 -6.66
N ARG A 96 -12.95 -3.43 -6.66
CA ARG A 96 -13.84 -3.33 -7.83
C ARG A 96 -13.14 -2.65 -9.01
N LYS A 97 -12.38 -1.59 -8.76
CA LYS A 97 -11.59 -0.90 -9.79
C LYS A 97 -10.51 -1.81 -10.39
N ILE A 98 -9.79 -2.57 -9.56
CA ILE A 98 -8.83 -3.59 -10.04
C ILE A 98 -9.54 -4.63 -10.91
N LYS A 99 -10.67 -5.19 -10.46
CA LYS A 99 -11.45 -6.14 -11.26
C LYS A 99 -11.90 -5.57 -12.60
N SER A 100 -12.35 -4.32 -12.62
CA SER A 100 -12.74 -3.64 -13.87
C SER A 100 -11.56 -3.47 -14.82
N LEU A 101 -10.36 -3.13 -14.31
CA LEU A 101 -9.14 -3.09 -15.11
C LEU A 101 -8.75 -4.47 -15.63
N ILE A 102 -8.93 -5.52 -14.84
CA ILE A 102 -8.67 -6.90 -15.30
C ILE A 102 -9.59 -7.28 -16.47
N VAL A 103 -10.88 -6.93 -16.40
CA VAL A 103 -11.82 -7.20 -17.49
C VAL A 103 -11.45 -6.42 -18.76
N ARG A 104 -10.97 -5.18 -18.62
CA ARG A 104 -10.66 -4.30 -19.76
C ARG A 104 -9.28 -4.53 -20.38
N GLU A 105 -8.28 -4.81 -19.56
CA GLU A 105 -6.86 -4.83 -19.94
C GLU A 105 -6.21 -6.23 -19.79
N GLY A 106 -6.95 -7.23 -19.31
CA GLY A 106 -6.43 -8.55 -18.94
C GLY A 106 -5.74 -8.58 -17.58
N ILE A 107 -5.07 -9.70 -17.27
CA ILE A 107 -4.41 -9.90 -15.96
C ILE A 107 -3.14 -9.04 -15.88
N PRO A 108 -2.93 -8.20 -14.85
CA PRO A 108 -1.73 -7.36 -14.75
C PRO A 108 -0.44 -8.19 -14.83
N ALA A 109 0.54 -7.71 -15.60
CA ALA A 109 1.81 -8.40 -15.79
C ALA A 109 2.73 -8.29 -14.57
N ILE A 110 2.69 -7.16 -13.86
CA ILE A 110 3.60 -6.88 -12.75
C ILE A 110 2.79 -6.44 -11.54
N TRP A 111 2.98 -7.14 -10.43
CA TRP A 111 2.58 -6.68 -9.10
C TRP A 111 3.83 -6.27 -8.32
N PHE A 112 3.77 -5.12 -7.65
CA PHE A 112 4.92 -4.58 -6.95
C PHE A 112 4.50 -3.84 -5.67
N THR A 113 5.46 -3.69 -4.76
CA THR A 113 5.32 -2.85 -3.57
C THR A 113 6.50 -1.90 -3.46
N LEU A 114 6.24 -0.61 -3.33
CA LEU A 114 7.26 0.40 -3.05
C LEU A 114 7.15 0.85 -1.60
N ASN A 115 8.21 0.62 -0.83
CA ASN A 115 8.31 1.00 0.56
C ASN A 115 9.59 1.84 0.76
N PRO A 116 9.56 3.15 0.40
CA PRO A 116 10.71 4.02 0.58
C PRO A 116 11.17 4.06 2.04
N ASN A 117 12.48 3.88 2.28
CA ASN A 117 13.03 3.91 3.62
C ASN A 117 13.11 5.34 4.17
N ASP A 118 12.10 5.77 4.91
CA ASP A 118 12.05 7.12 5.49
C ASP A 118 12.86 7.28 6.80
N ILE A 119 13.50 6.21 7.28
CA ILE A 119 14.28 6.23 8.53
C ILE A 119 15.73 6.65 8.26
N THR A 120 16.39 5.98 7.32
CA THR A 120 17.84 6.18 7.10
C THR A 120 18.16 6.83 5.76
N ASN A 121 17.17 7.10 4.90
CA ASN A 121 17.44 7.72 3.61
C ASN A 121 17.94 9.18 3.79
N PRO A 122 19.11 9.52 3.21
CA PRO A 122 19.71 10.83 3.40
C PRO A 122 18.86 11.99 2.86
N VAL A 123 18.11 11.78 1.76
CA VAL A 123 17.21 12.79 1.20
C VAL A 123 16.13 13.14 2.22
N LYS A 124 15.52 12.13 2.82
CA LYS A 124 14.50 12.33 3.85
C LYS A 124 15.10 13.01 5.07
N LEU A 125 16.23 12.49 5.59
CA LEU A 125 16.90 13.07 6.76
C LEU A 125 17.24 14.54 6.56
N ARG A 126 17.77 14.89 5.38
CA ARG A 126 18.10 16.26 5.01
C ARG A 126 16.84 17.12 4.90
N LEU A 127 15.78 16.63 4.25
CA LEU A 127 14.49 17.34 4.18
C LEU A 127 13.96 17.68 5.59
N ALA A 128 13.96 16.70 6.51
CA ALA A 128 13.49 16.91 7.87
C ALA A 128 14.39 17.86 8.68
N ALA A 129 15.71 17.78 8.51
CA ALA A 129 16.65 18.67 9.17
C ALA A 129 16.44 20.13 8.75
N TYR A 130 16.43 20.40 7.44
CA TYR A 130 16.29 21.75 6.86
C TYR A 130 14.90 22.36 7.05
N ARG A 131 13.85 21.54 7.19
CA ARG A 131 12.50 22.05 7.47
C ARG A 131 12.36 22.58 8.90
N THR A 132 13.23 22.16 9.81
CA THR A 132 13.10 22.41 11.25
C THR A 132 14.22 23.27 11.84
N ARG A 133 15.28 23.54 11.07
CA ARG A 133 16.52 24.20 11.51
C ARG A 133 17.04 25.12 10.43
N GLU A 134 17.82 26.11 10.84
CA GLU A 134 18.61 26.94 9.93
C GLU A 134 19.68 26.10 9.22
N PRO A 135 20.14 26.50 8.02
CA PRO A 135 21.03 25.68 7.19
C PRO A 135 22.30 25.16 7.90
N GLU A 136 22.98 26.02 8.67
CA GLU A 136 24.21 25.65 9.40
C GLU A 136 23.92 24.63 10.52
N GLU A 137 22.85 24.86 11.30
CA GLU A 137 22.41 23.96 12.36
C GLU A 137 21.92 22.62 11.78
N ALA A 138 21.27 22.63 10.62
CA ALA A 138 20.83 21.43 9.92
C ALA A 138 22.01 20.55 9.50
N GLU A 139 23.08 21.12 8.95
CA GLU A 139 24.28 20.35 8.54
C GLU A 139 25.05 19.81 9.75
N ALA A 140 25.20 20.61 10.81
CA ALA A 140 25.79 20.14 12.07
C ALA A 140 24.96 19.00 12.70
N PHE A 141 23.63 19.10 12.64
CA PHE A 141 22.72 18.07 13.11
C PHE A 141 22.82 16.78 12.29
N LEU A 142 22.90 16.87 10.95
CA LEU A 142 23.07 15.71 10.08
C LEU A 142 24.42 15.02 10.29
N THR A 143 25.49 15.78 10.53
CA THR A 143 26.83 15.27 10.81
C THR A 143 26.91 14.54 12.15
N SER A 144 26.15 15.01 13.16
CA SER A 144 26.08 14.38 14.48
C SER A 144 25.03 13.25 14.60
N LEU A 145 24.42 12.85 13.47
CA LEU A 145 23.25 11.96 13.40
C LEU A 145 23.63 10.47 13.37
N ASP A 146 24.46 10.02 14.31
CA ASP A 146 25.04 8.67 14.28
C ASP A 146 24.26 7.60 15.06
N ALA A 147 23.15 7.95 15.72
CA ALA A 147 22.32 6.96 16.41
C ALA A 147 21.08 6.57 15.60
N SER A 148 20.88 5.27 15.35
CA SER A 148 19.64 4.70 14.80
C SER A 148 18.38 5.24 15.51
N PHE A 149 18.44 5.42 16.83
CA PHE A 149 17.36 6.00 17.63
C PHE A 149 17.05 7.47 17.28
N LYS A 150 18.07 8.31 17.06
CA LYS A 150 17.88 9.73 16.66
C LYS A 150 17.23 9.84 15.28
N ARG A 151 17.57 8.92 14.35
CA ARG A 151 16.99 8.83 13.00
C ARG A 151 15.51 8.43 13.03
N VAL A 152 15.18 7.38 13.78
CA VAL A 152 13.79 6.95 14.00
C VAL A 152 12.97 8.05 14.65
N ARG A 153 13.51 8.70 15.70
CA ARG A 153 12.83 9.82 16.36
C ARG A 153 12.57 10.99 15.40
N LEU A 154 13.52 11.32 14.54
CA LEU A 154 13.34 12.38 13.53
C LEU A 154 12.21 12.03 12.55
N ALA A 155 12.10 10.77 12.14
CA ALA A 155 11.00 10.30 11.29
C ALA A 155 9.64 10.38 11.96
N ILE A 156 9.55 9.95 13.21
CA ILE A 156 8.30 10.04 13.98
C ILE A 156 7.93 11.50 14.25
N SER A 157 8.92 12.35 14.55
CA SER A 157 8.67 13.75 14.91
C SER A 157 8.31 14.65 13.73
N ASP A 158 8.55 14.22 12.49
CA ASP A 158 8.29 15.02 11.29
C ASP A 158 7.53 14.21 10.21
N PRO A 159 6.23 13.94 10.44
CA PRO A 159 5.40 13.20 9.48
C PRO A 159 5.22 13.93 8.14
N LEU A 160 5.32 15.26 8.12
CA LEU A 160 5.21 16.05 6.89
C LEU A 160 6.39 15.74 5.94
N SER A 161 7.61 15.74 6.46
CA SER A 161 8.78 15.38 5.64
C SER A 161 8.72 13.92 5.18
N SER A 162 8.19 12.98 5.98
CA SER A 162 7.95 11.61 5.51
C SER A 162 6.94 11.55 4.36
N ALA A 163 5.84 12.31 4.43
CA ALA A 163 4.85 12.37 3.35
C ALA A 163 5.40 13.01 2.05
N LEU A 164 6.15 14.11 2.18
CA LEU A 164 6.80 14.79 1.05
C LEU A 164 7.86 13.89 0.39
N PHE A 165 8.69 13.22 1.20
CA PHE A 165 9.67 12.25 0.72
C PHE A 165 8.98 11.11 -0.01
N PHE A 166 7.95 10.49 0.59
CA PHE A 166 7.18 9.43 -0.07
C PHE A 166 6.62 9.90 -1.41
N HIS A 167 5.96 11.06 -1.45
CA HIS A 167 5.40 11.60 -2.69
C HIS A 167 6.47 11.81 -3.77
N ARG A 168 7.65 12.35 -3.39
CA ARG A 168 8.80 12.50 -4.30
C ARG A 168 9.25 11.15 -4.85
N GLU A 169 9.51 10.17 -3.99
CA GLU A 169 10.02 8.86 -4.41
C GLU A 169 9.05 8.15 -5.36
N ILE A 170 7.76 8.14 -5.02
CA ILE A 170 6.73 7.55 -5.88
C ILE A 170 6.61 8.29 -7.21
N SER A 171 6.61 9.63 -7.20
CA SER A 171 6.53 10.42 -8.43
C SER A 171 7.73 10.19 -9.34
N MET A 172 8.94 10.12 -8.76
CA MET A 172 10.17 9.82 -9.50
C MET A 172 10.15 8.40 -10.08
N PHE A 173 9.64 7.42 -9.32
CA PHE A 173 9.46 6.06 -9.81
C PHE A 173 8.56 6.03 -11.06
N PHE A 174 7.38 6.63 -11.01
CA PHE A 174 6.48 6.66 -12.16
C PHE A 174 7.03 7.46 -13.34
N LYS A 175 7.69 8.59 -13.06
CA LYS A 175 8.26 9.47 -14.09
C LYS A 175 9.45 8.84 -14.82
N HIS A 176 10.35 8.17 -14.11
CA HIS A 176 11.63 7.75 -14.68
C HIS A 176 11.73 6.23 -14.93
N TYR A 177 11.09 5.41 -14.10
CA TYR A 177 11.15 3.95 -14.23
C TYR A 177 9.95 3.38 -14.98
N VAL A 178 8.73 3.82 -14.66
CA VAL A 178 7.51 3.28 -15.28
C VAL A 178 7.21 3.91 -16.63
N ARG A 179 7.44 5.23 -16.78
CA ARG A 179 7.28 6.00 -18.04
C ARG A 179 6.03 5.57 -18.83
N ILE A 180 4.85 5.80 -18.24
CA ILE A 180 3.57 5.31 -18.79
C ILE A 180 3.39 5.77 -20.24
N GLY A 181 3.06 4.83 -21.13
CA GLY A 181 2.88 5.07 -22.56
C GLY A 181 4.17 5.03 -23.40
N GLU A 182 5.34 5.12 -22.75
CA GLU A 182 6.67 5.15 -23.36
C GLU A 182 7.47 3.87 -23.08
N PRO A 183 8.61 3.66 -23.77
CA PRO A 183 9.58 2.64 -23.38
C PRO A 183 10.12 2.91 -21.98
N SER A 184 10.03 1.89 -21.11
CA SER A 184 10.43 1.95 -19.70
C SER A 184 11.29 0.75 -19.32
N VAL A 185 11.87 0.75 -18.10
CA VAL A 185 12.66 -0.41 -17.62
C VAL A 185 11.80 -1.68 -17.47
N PHE A 186 10.48 -1.52 -17.39
CA PHE A 186 9.52 -2.63 -17.29
C PHE A 186 8.93 -3.01 -18.65
N GLY A 187 9.40 -2.42 -19.75
CA GLY A 187 8.75 -2.49 -21.06
C GLY A 187 7.73 -1.35 -21.25
N ARG A 188 6.89 -1.43 -22.28
CA ARG A 188 5.90 -0.37 -22.56
C ARG A 188 4.66 -0.56 -21.70
N ILE A 189 4.51 0.26 -20.66
CA ILE A 189 3.36 0.19 -19.73
C ILE A 189 2.15 0.91 -20.34
N SER A 190 1.00 0.22 -20.43
CA SER A 190 -0.25 0.76 -20.96
C SER A 190 -1.15 1.35 -19.87
N GLN A 191 -1.22 0.70 -18.71
CA GLN A 191 -2.05 1.08 -17.57
C GLN A 191 -1.37 0.73 -16.24
N TYR A 192 -1.79 1.40 -15.17
CA TYR A 192 -1.35 1.10 -13.82
C TYR A 192 -2.47 1.31 -12.80
N PHE A 193 -2.34 0.65 -11.66
CA PHE A 193 -3.15 0.90 -10.48
C PHE A 193 -2.24 1.00 -9.26
N GLY A 194 -2.51 1.94 -8.36
CA GLY A 194 -1.73 2.14 -7.15
C GLY A 194 -2.63 2.37 -5.94
N ALA A 195 -2.36 1.67 -4.84
CA ALA A 195 -3.01 1.85 -3.54
C ALA A 195 -1.95 2.22 -2.51
N VAL A 196 -2.10 3.39 -1.89
CA VAL A 196 -1.23 3.85 -0.80
C VAL A 196 -1.79 3.38 0.52
N GLU A 197 -0.96 2.73 1.32
CA GLU A 197 -1.30 2.22 2.63
C GLU A 197 -0.25 2.63 3.67
N THR A 198 -0.63 2.64 4.94
CA THR A 198 0.30 2.78 6.06
C THR A 198 0.75 1.40 6.50
N ASN A 199 2.05 1.18 6.63
CA ASN A 199 2.57 -0.06 7.21
C ASN A 199 2.37 -0.07 8.73
N GLU A 200 2.79 -1.14 9.40
CA GLU A 200 2.66 -1.32 10.85
C GLU A 200 3.34 -0.22 11.68
N ARG A 201 4.30 0.50 11.10
CA ARG A 201 5.01 1.63 11.72
C ARG A 201 4.33 2.97 11.44
N GLY A 202 3.24 2.99 10.67
CA GLY A 202 2.56 4.20 10.23
C GLY A 202 3.21 4.88 9.00
N ALA A 203 4.27 4.31 8.43
CA ALA A 203 4.93 4.87 7.25
C ALA A 203 4.20 4.47 5.96
N LEU A 204 4.21 5.36 4.98
CA LEU A 204 3.51 5.18 3.70
C LEU A 204 4.26 4.19 2.80
N HIS A 205 3.52 3.28 2.19
CA HIS A 205 3.99 2.40 1.12
C HIS A 205 2.92 2.29 0.03
N LEU A 206 3.34 1.94 -1.19
CA LEU A 206 2.47 1.79 -2.34
C LEU A 206 2.42 0.32 -2.76
N HIS A 207 1.22 -0.25 -2.85
CA HIS A 207 0.96 -1.47 -3.62
C HIS A 207 0.54 -1.10 -5.03
N GLY A 208 1.19 -1.68 -6.03
CA GLY A 208 0.99 -1.33 -7.42
C GLY A 208 0.77 -2.53 -8.33
N LEU A 209 0.05 -2.29 -9.42
CA LEU A 209 -0.16 -3.20 -10.53
C LEU A 209 0.18 -2.46 -11.83
N LEU A 210 0.93 -3.09 -12.74
CA LEU A 210 1.23 -2.58 -14.08
C LEU A 210 0.71 -3.53 -15.16
N TRP A 211 0.18 -2.96 -16.23
CA TRP A 211 -0.22 -3.65 -17.45
C TRP A 211 0.72 -3.25 -18.58
N LEU A 212 1.16 -4.23 -19.37
CA LEU A 212 2.01 -4.00 -20.54
C LEU A 212 1.17 -3.69 -21.78
N HIS A 213 1.76 -3.06 -22.78
CA HIS A 213 1.12 -2.99 -24.09
C HIS A 213 1.01 -4.42 -24.67
N GLY A 214 -0.18 -4.83 -25.10
CA GLY A 214 -0.44 -6.21 -25.55
C GLY A 214 -0.72 -7.22 -24.43
N ASN A 215 -0.93 -6.76 -23.19
CA ASN A 215 -1.13 -7.59 -22.00
C ASN A 215 -2.18 -8.70 -22.13
N MET A 216 -3.27 -8.43 -22.86
CA MET A 216 -4.38 -9.37 -23.03
C MET A 216 -3.98 -10.67 -23.70
N CYS A 217 -2.89 -10.66 -24.48
CA CYS A 217 -2.41 -11.84 -25.18
C CYS A 217 -1.30 -12.57 -24.40
N LEU A 218 -0.93 -12.19 -23.17
CA LEU A 218 0.19 -12.86 -22.48
C LEU A 218 -0.07 -14.37 -22.25
N SER A 219 -1.29 -14.77 -21.94
CA SER A 219 -1.65 -16.18 -21.77
C SER A 219 -1.71 -16.93 -23.10
N SER A 220 -2.25 -16.31 -24.16
CA SER A 220 -2.36 -16.92 -25.49
C SER A 220 -1.08 -16.84 -26.32
N SER A 221 -0.16 -15.92 -26.02
CA SER A 221 1.13 -15.79 -26.72
C SER A 221 2.04 -17.01 -26.55
N LEU A 222 1.77 -17.84 -25.54
CA LEU A 222 2.44 -19.13 -25.33
C LEU A 222 1.66 -20.30 -25.97
N GLU A 223 0.39 -20.10 -26.33
CA GLU A 223 -0.51 -21.13 -26.86
C GLU A 223 -0.66 -21.04 -28.41
N ASP A 224 -0.60 -19.84 -29.01
CA ASP A 224 -0.68 -19.61 -30.46
C ASP A 224 0.69 -19.83 -31.16
N VAL A 225 1.06 -21.11 -31.36
CA VAL A 225 2.43 -21.52 -31.74
C VAL A 225 2.54 -22.13 -33.16
N GLU A 226 1.52 -22.08 -34.00
CA GLU A 226 1.58 -22.75 -35.33
C GLU A 226 2.10 -21.86 -36.48
N ASP A 227 2.21 -20.54 -36.33
CA ASP A 227 2.69 -19.64 -37.40
C ASP A 227 4.23 -19.46 -37.40
N GLU A 228 4.84 -19.30 -38.57
CA GLU A 228 6.30 -19.12 -38.73
C GLU A 228 6.80 -17.84 -38.04
N GLY A 229 5.98 -16.79 -37.97
CA GLY A 229 6.29 -15.57 -37.21
C GLY A 229 6.40 -15.81 -35.70
N SER A 230 5.60 -16.74 -35.16
CA SER A 230 5.61 -17.13 -33.75
C SER A 230 6.87 -17.90 -33.36
N ARG A 231 7.46 -18.69 -34.27
CA ARG A 231 8.73 -19.40 -34.03
C ARG A 231 9.90 -18.45 -33.80
N ALA A 232 10.09 -17.47 -34.68
CA ALA A 232 11.15 -16.47 -34.52
C ALA A 232 10.97 -15.60 -33.27
N TYR A 233 9.73 -15.29 -32.90
CA TYR A 233 9.43 -14.58 -31.66
C TYR A 233 9.75 -15.43 -30.41
N ARG A 234 9.36 -16.70 -30.41
CA ARG A 234 9.70 -17.66 -29.35
C ARG A 234 11.21 -17.80 -29.16
N ASP A 235 11.97 -17.95 -30.23
CA ASP A 235 13.44 -18.09 -30.14
C ASP A 235 14.09 -16.85 -29.52
N ARG A 236 13.57 -15.65 -29.83
CA ARG A 236 14.00 -14.41 -29.17
C ARG A 236 13.66 -14.40 -27.68
N ILE A 237 12.47 -14.85 -27.29
CA ILE A 237 12.07 -14.95 -25.87
C ILE A 237 12.97 -15.94 -25.14
N LEU A 238 13.15 -17.16 -25.68
CA LEU A 238 13.99 -18.19 -25.07
C LEU A 238 15.43 -17.70 -24.90
N LYS A 239 16.01 -17.09 -25.94
CA LYS A 239 17.35 -16.51 -25.87
C LYS A 239 17.45 -15.39 -24.82
N TYR A 240 16.42 -14.56 -24.68
CA TYR A 240 16.38 -13.54 -23.63
C TYR A 240 16.29 -14.17 -22.24
N VAL A 241 15.40 -15.14 -22.03
CA VAL A 241 15.26 -15.87 -20.76
C VAL A 241 16.59 -16.53 -20.38
N ASP A 242 17.23 -17.26 -21.30
CA ASP A 242 18.53 -17.89 -21.07
C ASP A 242 19.65 -16.88 -20.76
N SER A 243 19.58 -15.68 -21.35
CA SER A 243 20.56 -14.62 -21.08
C SER A 243 20.41 -13.99 -19.69
N VAL A 244 19.19 -13.97 -19.14
CA VAL A 244 18.87 -13.38 -17.84
C VAL A 244 18.99 -14.40 -16.71
N PHE A 245 18.52 -15.62 -16.94
CA PHE A 245 18.53 -16.70 -15.97
C PHE A 245 19.68 -17.65 -16.25
N THR A 246 20.81 -17.45 -15.57
CA THR A 246 21.93 -18.41 -15.57
C THR A 246 21.95 -19.18 -14.25
N GLU A 247 21.69 -20.49 -14.31
CA GLU A 247 21.90 -21.36 -13.16
C GLU A 247 23.41 -21.55 -12.94
N ARG A 248 23.97 -20.92 -11.91
CA ARG A 248 25.31 -21.28 -11.42
C ARG A 248 25.21 -22.53 -10.55
N SER A 249 25.17 -23.70 -11.18
CA SER A 249 25.34 -24.96 -10.45
C SER A 249 26.81 -25.11 -10.06
N THR A 250 27.14 -24.82 -8.79
CA THR A 250 28.45 -25.18 -8.26
C THR A 250 28.50 -26.71 -8.18
N LYS A 251 29.21 -27.34 -9.11
CA LYS A 251 29.45 -28.81 -9.17
C LYS A 251 29.89 -29.44 -7.83
N ARG A 252 30.28 -28.63 -6.84
CA ARG A 252 30.71 -29.04 -5.50
C ARG A 252 29.60 -29.34 -4.48
N ARG A 253 28.31 -29.08 -4.76
CA ARG A 253 27.20 -29.32 -3.80
C ARG A 253 26.32 -30.54 -4.09
N ILE A 254 26.40 -31.12 -5.29
CA ILE A 254 25.57 -32.26 -5.68
C ILE A 254 26.14 -33.59 -5.13
N SER A 255 27.46 -33.71 -4.96
CA SER A 255 28.09 -34.94 -4.44
C SER A 255 27.83 -35.18 -2.94
N ALA A 256 27.65 -34.14 -2.13
CA ALA A 256 27.44 -34.29 -0.68
C ALA A 256 25.97 -34.57 -0.28
N GLN A 257 24.99 -34.11 -1.05
CA GLN A 257 23.57 -34.35 -0.77
C GLN A 257 23.03 -35.67 -1.35
N ALA A 258 23.70 -36.26 -2.36
CA ALA A 258 23.33 -37.56 -2.91
C ALA A 258 23.76 -38.74 -2.02
N GLN A 259 24.90 -38.63 -1.31
CA GLN A 259 25.38 -39.70 -0.42
C GLN A 259 24.62 -39.78 0.91
N HIS A 260 24.04 -38.68 1.39
CA HIS A 260 23.30 -38.66 2.67
C HIS A 260 21.85 -39.17 2.57
N LYS A 261 21.29 -39.27 1.36
CA LYS A 261 19.95 -39.83 1.11
C LYS A 261 19.92 -41.34 0.88
N TYR A 262 21.05 -41.96 0.52
CA TYR A 262 21.12 -43.41 0.25
C TYR A 262 21.42 -44.28 1.48
N THR A 263 21.90 -43.70 2.59
CA THR A 263 22.22 -44.44 3.82
C THR A 263 21.09 -44.48 4.86
N ARG A 264 19.94 -43.83 4.58
CA ARG A 264 18.81 -43.74 5.53
C ARG A 264 17.55 -44.53 5.12
N THR A 265 17.60 -45.25 4.00
CA THR A 265 16.49 -46.06 3.46
C THR A 265 16.94 -47.49 3.09
N ALA A 266 17.82 -48.09 3.89
CA ALA A 266 18.02 -49.55 3.86
C ALA A 266 17.01 -50.20 4.83
N PRO A 267 16.14 -51.13 4.39
CA PRO A 267 15.23 -51.85 5.27
C PRO A 267 16.04 -52.81 6.17
N ARG A 268 15.81 -52.75 7.48
CA ARG A 268 16.22 -53.84 8.37
C ARG A 268 15.24 -54.98 8.16
N VAL A 269 15.75 -56.11 7.68
CA VAL A 269 15.15 -57.43 7.83
C VAL A 269 15.15 -57.80 9.31
#